data_AF-A0A9Q1ZAV3-F1
#
_entry.id   AF-A0A9Q1ZAV3-F1
#
_cell.length_a   1.000
_cell.length_b   1.000
_cell.length_c   1.000
_cell.angle_alpha   90.00
_cell.angle_beta   90.00
_cell.angle_gamma   90.00
#
_symmetry.space_group_name_H-M   'P 1'
#
loop_
_entity.id
_entity.type
_entity.pdbx_description
1 polymer ?
#
loop_
_entity_poly.entity_id
_entity_poly.type
_entity_poly.pdbx_seq_one_letter_code
_entity_poly.pdbx_strand_id
1 'polypeptide(L)'
;MNISELEICEVLLDGSGFSAGKLRIYKYFCKEHTIEEYKKFLKNEYGIGGWSGALKNAEYSSVDHYAKGIKILKKDIKFNVIADIFLKWNKVAIMIKRLVNQNIYLSQKEKVEFNIKDEPENLVIEKDRKNVITEQLSML
;
A
#
# COMPACT_ATOMS: atom_id res chain seq x y z
N MET A 1 -12.90 -15.91 13.77
CA MET A 1 -11.82 -14.90 13.68
C MET A 1 -11.94 -14.24 12.32
N ASN A 2 -11.82 -12.92 12.23
CA ASN A 2 -11.91 -12.18 10.95
C ASN A 2 -10.49 -11.95 10.38
N ILE A 3 -10.39 -11.42 9.16
CA ILE A 3 -9.15 -10.83 8.62
C ILE A 3 -9.02 -9.40 9.15
N SER A 4 -7.91 -9.09 9.82
CA SER A 4 -7.64 -7.79 10.45
C SER A 4 -7.17 -6.74 9.45
N GLU A 5 -7.25 -5.47 9.82
CA GLU A 5 -6.73 -4.38 8.97
C GLU A 5 -5.21 -4.47 8.77
N LEU A 6 -4.47 -4.97 9.76
CA LEU A 6 -3.04 -5.21 9.65
C LEU A 6 -2.74 -6.29 8.59
N GLU A 7 -3.44 -7.44 8.64
CA GLU A 7 -3.31 -8.50 7.63
C GLU A 7 -3.64 -7.98 6.21
N ILE A 8 -4.63 -7.10 6.07
CA ILE A 8 -4.92 -6.47 4.77
C ILE A 8 -3.77 -5.55 4.34
N CYS A 9 -3.25 -4.73 5.25
CA CYS A 9 -2.09 -3.88 4.94
C CYS A 9 -0.89 -4.71 4.49
N GLU A 10 -0.61 -5.85 5.13
CA GLU A 10 0.45 -6.77 4.71
C GLU A 10 0.27 -7.25 3.27
N VAL A 11 -0.94 -7.67 2.89
CA VAL A 11 -1.27 -8.04 1.50
C VAL A 11 -1.04 -6.89 0.53
N LEU A 12 -1.42 -5.67 0.90
CA LEU A 12 -1.23 -4.50 0.03
C LEU A 12 0.24 -4.08 -0.09
N LEU A 13 1.05 -4.32 0.95
CA LEU A 13 2.49 -4.07 0.93
C LEU A 13 3.22 -5.01 -0.04
N ASP A 14 2.68 -6.18 -0.39
CA ASP A 14 3.29 -7.05 -1.41
C ASP A 14 3.15 -6.48 -2.84
N GLY A 15 2.28 -5.47 -3.02
CA GLY A 15 2.04 -4.82 -4.31
C GLY A 15 1.11 -5.63 -5.22
N SER A 16 1.27 -5.50 -6.55
CA SER A 16 0.39 -6.12 -7.54
C SER A 16 0.81 -7.54 -7.98
N GLY A 17 1.99 -8.02 -7.55
CA GLY A 17 2.58 -9.28 -8.03
C GLY A 17 3.23 -9.19 -9.41
N PHE A 18 3.10 -8.07 -10.13
CA PHE A 18 3.83 -7.83 -11.38
C PHE A 18 5.24 -7.29 -11.12
N SER A 19 6.17 -7.61 -12.03
CA SER A 19 7.53 -7.06 -11.98
C SER A 19 7.52 -5.53 -11.95
N ALA A 20 8.24 -4.96 -10.98
CA ALA A 20 8.27 -3.54 -10.64
C ALA A 20 6.89 -2.91 -10.36
N GLY A 21 5.83 -3.70 -10.17
CA GLY A 21 4.47 -3.20 -9.96
C GLY A 21 4.33 -2.42 -8.67
N LYS A 22 4.96 -2.89 -7.59
CA LYS A 22 5.02 -2.16 -6.32
C LYS A 22 5.61 -0.76 -6.47
N LEU A 23 6.69 -0.61 -7.26
CA LEU A 23 7.29 0.69 -7.55
C LEU A 23 6.38 1.59 -8.38
N ARG A 24 5.67 1.05 -9.38
CA ARG A 24 4.69 1.82 -10.17
C ARG A 24 3.54 2.33 -9.31
N ILE A 25 3.00 1.48 -8.45
CA ILE A 25 1.96 1.87 -7.47
C ILE A 25 2.49 3.02 -6.61
N TYR A 26 3.65 2.85 -5.99
CA TYR A 26 4.24 3.89 -5.14
C TYR A 26 4.37 5.24 -5.89
N LYS A 27 5.02 5.24 -7.07
CA LYS A 27 5.21 6.47 -7.88
C LYS A 27 3.90 7.14 -8.28
N TYR A 28 2.86 6.36 -8.56
CA TYR A 28 1.54 6.90 -8.90
C TYR A 28 0.86 7.52 -7.67
N PHE A 29 0.96 6.86 -6.51
CA PHE A 29 0.31 7.31 -5.27
C PHE A 29 1.04 8.45 -4.54
N CYS A 30 2.32 8.69 -4.84
CA CYS A 30 3.04 9.90 -4.40
C CYS A 30 2.51 11.19 -5.05
N LYS A 31 1.77 11.08 -6.16
CA LYS A 31 1.10 12.21 -6.81
C LYS A 31 -0.34 12.30 -6.33
N GLU A 32 -0.88 13.51 -6.31
CA GLU A 32 -2.30 13.72 -6.01
C GLU A 32 -3.18 13.36 -7.20
N HIS A 33 -4.17 12.51 -6.95
CA HIS A 33 -5.16 12.06 -7.91
C HIS A 33 -6.52 11.92 -7.22
N THR A 34 -7.58 11.91 -8.02
CA THR A 34 -8.90 11.56 -7.53
C THR A 34 -8.99 10.08 -7.16
N ILE A 35 -9.93 9.74 -6.28
CA ILE A 35 -10.20 8.35 -5.92
C ILE A 35 -10.54 7.48 -7.14
N GLU A 36 -11.15 8.07 -8.17
CA GLU A 36 -11.56 7.40 -9.40
C GLU A 36 -10.38 7.08 -10.32
N GLU A 37 -9.40 7.98 -10.40
CA GLU A 37 -8.13 7.74 -11.09
C GLU A 37 -7.31 6.66 -10.38
N TYR A 38 -7.21 6.71 -9.04
CA TYR A 38 -6.54 5.66 -8.26
C TYR A 38 -7.18 4.29 -8.50
N LYS A 39 -8.52 4.19 -8.47
CA LYS A 39 -9.23 2.94 -8.74
C LYS A 39 -8.95 2.41 -10.15
N LYS A 40 -9.01 3.29 -11.15
CA LYS A 40 -8.74 2.92 -12.55
C LYS A 40 -7.31 2.41 -12.73
N PHE A 41 -6.34 3.11 -12.13
CA PHE A 41 -4.95 2.70 -12.14
C PHE A 41 -4.78 1.33 -11.47
N LEU A 42 -5.27 1.15 -10.24
CA LEU A 42 -5.12 -0.11 -9.49
C LEU A 42 -5.74 -1.30 -10.21
N LYS A 43 -6.94 -1.12 -10.79
CA LYS A 43 -7.60 -2.19 -11.56
C LYS A 43 -6.71 -2.71 -12.70
N ASN A 44 -6.02 -1.82 -13.40
CA ASN A 44 -5.14 -2.21 -14.50
C ASN A 44 -3.81 -2.79 -14.00
N GLU A 45 -3.27 -2.22 -12.92
CA GLU A 45 -1.97 -2.60 -12.35
C GLU A 45 -2.03 -3.97 -11.64
N TYR A 46 -3.13 -4.30 -10.98
CA TYR A 46 -3.35 -5.61 -10.34
C TYR A 46 -3.88 -6.67 -11.31
N GLY A 47 -4.54 -6.27 -12.40
CA GLY A 47 -5.08 -7.17 -13.41
C GLY A 47 -6.14 -8.14 -12.86
N ILE A 48 -6.22 -9.32 -13.50
CA ILE A 48 -7.00 -10.47 -13.03
C ILE A 48 -6.02 -11.60 -12.76
N GLY A 49 -6.12 -12.22 -11.58
CA GLY A 49 -5.18 -13.26 -11.16
C GLY A 49 -5.31 -13.52 -9.67
N GLY A 50 -4.28 -14.09 -9.06
CA GLY A 50 -4.26 -14.34 -7.63
C GLY A 50 -3.05 -15.16 -7.22
N TRP A 51 -2.88 -15.33 -5.90
CA TRP A 51 -1.87 -16.21 -5.33
C TRP A 51 -2.34 -16.83 -4.01
N SER A 52 -1.71 -17.95 -3.66
CA SER A 52 -1.93 -18.68 -2.40
C SER A 52 -0.82 -18.38 -1.39
N GLY A 53 -1.09 -18.59 -0.10
CA GLY A 53 -0.17 -18.25 0.98
C GLY A 53 -0.09 -16.75 1.27
N ALA A 54 -1.22 -16.04 1.10
CA ALA A 54 -1.24 -14.58 1.11
C ALA A 54 -1.08 -13.91 2.48
N LEU A 55 -1.35 -14.63 3.58
CA LEU A 55 -1.21 -14.14 4.95
C LEU A 55 -0.11 -14.92 5.65
N LYS A 56 0.85 -14.22 6.25
CA LYS A 56 2.05 -14.81 6.88
C LYS A 56 1.75 -15.90 7.91
N ASN A 57 0.64 -15.75 8.65
CA ASN A 57 0.23 -16.68 9.72
C ASN A 57 -0.99 -17.53 9.33
N ALA A 58 -1.28 -17.66 8.04
CA ALA A 58 -2.35 -18.53 7.56
C ALA A 58 -1.97 -19.15 6.23
N GLU A 59 -1.34 -20.33 6.29
CA GLU A 59 -0.87 -21.10 5.13
C GLU A 59 -1.98 -21.30 4.08
N TYR A 60 -3.19 -21.62 4.54
CA TYR A 60 -4.36 -21.82 3.68
C TYR A 60 -5.13 -20.54 3.39
N SER A 61 -4.39 -19.46 3.12
CA SER A 61 -4.95 -18.19 2.66
C SER A 61 -4.67 -17.94 1.19
N SER A 62 -5.48 -17.10 0.56
CA SER A 62 -5.32 -16.72 -0.85
C SER A 62 -5.83 -15.31 -1.09
N VAL A 63 -5.27 -14.67 -2.10
CA VAL A 63 -5.69 -13.38 -2.64
C VAL A 63 -6.03 -13.55 -4.10
N ASP A 64 -7.22 -13.12 -4.50
CA ASP A 64 -7.65 -13.10 -5.90
C ASP A 64 -7.95 -11.65 -6.33
N HIS A 65 -7.46 -11.27 -7.51
CA HIS A 65 -7.75 -9.99 -8.15
C HIS A 65 -8.89 -10.16 -9.15
N TYR A 66 -9.93 -9.34 -8.98
CA TYR A 66 -11.09 -9.30 -9.85
C TYR A 66 -11.28 -7.89 -10.42
N ALA A 67 -12.06 -7.80 -11.51
CA ALA A 67 -12.39 -6.52 -12.14
C ALA A 67 -13.00 -5.48 -11.15
N LYS A 68 -13.63 -5.93 -10.06
CA LYS A 68 -14.29 -5.09 -9.05
C LYS A 68 -13.46 -4.84 -7.78
N GLY A 69 -12.36 -5.56 -7.56
CA GLY A 69 -11.60 -5.46 -6.32
C GLY A 69 -10.73 -6.69 -6.04
N ILE A 70 -10.30 -6.80 -4.79
CA ILE A 70 -9.45 -7.89 -4.28
C ILE A 70 -10.26 -8.74 -3.31
N LYS A 71 -10.23 -10.06 -3.49
CA LYS A 71 -10.79 -11.02 -2.54
C LYS A 71 -9.67 -11.60 -1.69
N ILE A 72 -9.87 -11.69 -0.39
CA ILE A 72 -8.94 -12.34 0.53
C ILE A 72 -9.69 -13.45 1.26
N LEU A 73 -9.19 -14.68 1.14
CA LEU A 73 -9.77 -15.87 1.73
C LEU A 73 -8.78 -16.45 2.74
N LYS A 74 -9.27 -16.84 3.91
CA LYS A 74 -8.49 -17.48 4.98
C LYS A 74 -9.21 -18.76 5.40
N LYS A 75 -8.48 -19.88 5.40
CA LYS A 75 -8.98 -21.19 5.84
C LYS A 75 -8.18 -21.74 7.03
N ASP A 76 -8.78 -22.66 7.77
CA ASP A 76 -8.09 -23.43 8.79
C ASP A 76 -7.31 -24.61 8.18
N ILE A 77 -6.61 -25.38 9.02
CA ILE A 77 -5.85 -26.56 8.60
C ILE A 77 -6.70 -27.71 8.05
N LYS A 78 -8.02 -27.66 8.24
CA LYS A 78 -9.00 -28.60 7.68
C LYS A 78 -9.68 -28.02 6.43
N PHE A 79 -9.16 -26.91 5.90
CA PHE A 79 -9.68 -26.17 4.75
C PHE A 79 -11.09 -25.56 4.95
N ASN A 80 -11.57 -25.44 6.18
CA ASN A 80 -12.81 -24.72 6.45
C ASN A 80 -12.58 -23.22 6.30
N VAL A 81 -13.53 -22.51 5.70
CA VAL A 81 -13.48 -21.05 5.54
C VAL A 81 -13.59 -20.39 6.91
N ILE A 82 -12.52 -19.70 7.33
CA ILE A 82 -12.49 -18.88 8.55
C ILE A 82 -13.01 -17.48 8.24
N ALA A 83 -12.57 -16.90 7.12
CA ALA A 83 -12.95 -15.56 6.69
C ALA A 83 -12.84 -15.43 5.17
N ASP A 84 -13.76 -14.66 4.59
CA ASP A 84 -13.82 -14.35 3.17
C ASP A 84 -14.25 -12.87 3.04
N ILE A 85 -13.33 -12.02 2.58
CA ILE A 85 -13.60 -10.58 2.43
C ILE A 85 -13.36 -10.13 0.99
N PHE A 86 -14.17 -9.17 0.54
CA PHE A 86 -14.03 -8.55 -0.77
C PHE A 86 -13.81 -7.04 -0.64
N LEU A 87 -12.59 -6.60 -0.96
CA LEU A 87 -12.17 -5.20 -0.93
C LEU A 87 -12.40 -4.57 -2.29
N LYS A 88 -13.39 -3.69 -2.39
CA LYS A 88 -13.59 -2.85 -3.58
C LYS A 88 -12.38 -1.93 -3.79
N TRP A 89 -12.09 -1.60 -5.05
CA TRP A 89 -10.95 -0.76 -5.42
C TRP A 89 -10.88 0.60 -4.70
N ASN A 90 -12.02 1.18 -4.31
CA ASN A 90 -12.03 2.43 -3.53
C ASN A 90 -11.38 2.25 -2.15
N LYS A 91 -11.68 1.15 -1.45
CA LYS A 91 -11.09 0.86 -0.14
C LYS A 91 -9.60 0.56 -0.28
N VAL A 92 -9.21 -0.21 -1.31
CA VAL A 92 -7.81 -0.49 -1.63
C VAL A 92 -7.02 0.80 -1.88
N ALA A 93 -7.56 1.70 -2.70
CA ALA A 93 -6.93 3.00 -2.98
C ALA A 93 -6.72 3.84 -1.71
N ILE A 94 -7.75 3.94 -0.84
CA ILE A 94 -7.63 4.68 0.43
C ILE A 94 -6.53 4.08 1.32
N MET A 95 -6.47 2.75 1.42
CA MET A 95 -5.47 2.07 2.25
C MET A 95 -4.05 2.24 1.69
N ILE A 96 -3.83 2.06 0.38
CA ILE A 96 -2.52 2.29 -0.25
C ILE A 96 -2.10 3.75 -0.10
N LYS A 97 -3.00 4.72 -0.33
CA LYS A 97 -2.69 6.14 -0.12
C LYS A 97 -2.26 6.41 1.32
N ARG A 98 -2.94 5.82 2.31
CA ARG A 98 -2.53 5.92 3.71
C ARG A 98 -1.13 5.35 3.96
N LEU A 99 -0.83 4.16 3.42
CA LEU A 99 0.49 3.54 3.56
C LEU A 99 1.61 4.38 2.90
N VAL A 100 1.32 4.99 1.75
CA VAL A 100 2.27 5.88 1.06
C VAL A 100 2.47 7.18 1.85
N ASN A 101 1.40 7.81 2.32
CA ASN A 101 1.49 9.05 3.11
C ASN A 101 2.20 8.83 4.47
N GLN A 102 2.06 7.64 5.06
CA GLN A 102 2.78 7.24 6.27
C GLN A 102 4.22 6.79 5.98
N ASN A 103 4.66 6.85 4.73
CA ASN A 103 5.99 6.47 4.29
C ASN A 103 6.38 5.00 4.57
N ILE A 104 5.39 4.12 4.73
CA ILE A 104 5.58 2.69 5.07
C ILE A 104 5.24 1.74 3.91
N TYR A 105 4.76 2.24 2.77
CA TYR A 105 4.43 1.39 1.63
C TYR A 105 5.66 0.68 1.02
N LEU A 106 6.79 1.39 0.93
CA LEU A 106 8.09 0.83 0.61
C LEU A 106 8.91 0.68 1.88
N SER A 107 9.56 -0.48 2.05
CA SER A 107 10.59 -0.66 3.06
C SER A 107 11.85 0.15 2.73
N GLN A 108 12.70 0.40 3.72
CA GLN A 108 13.97 1.10 3.49
C GLN A 108 14.86 0.37 2.47
N LYS A 109 14.84 -0.97 2.49
CA LYS A 109 15.57 -1.79 1.53
C LYS A 109 15.07 -1.55 0.11
N GLU A 110 13.75 -1.59 -0.11
CA GLU A 110 13.15 -1.36 -1.42
C GLU A 110 13.39 0.07 -1.93
N LYS A 111 13.40 1.07 -1.05
CA LYS A 111 13.74 2.45 -1.44
C LYS A 111 15.17 2.53 -1.96
N VAL A 112 16.12 1.87 -1.31
CA VAL A 112 17.51 1.78 -1.80
C VAL A 112 17.57 1.05 -3.13
N GLU A 113 16.92 -0.12 -3.25
CA GLU A 113 16.90 -0.91 -4.50
C GLU A 113 16.28 -0.14 -5.67
N PHE A 114 15.24 0.64 -5.42
CA PHE A 114 14.56 1.46 -6.43
C PHE A 114 15.18 2.85 -6.62
N ASN A 115 16.28 3.15 -5.92
CA ASN A 115 16.95 4.45 -5.94
C ASN A 115 15.98 5.62 -5.63
N ILE A 116 15.05 5.39 -4.69
CA ILE A 116 14.14 6.40 -4.17
C ILE A 116 14.87 7.22 -3.12
N LYS A 117 15.11 8.49 -3.45
CA LYS A 117 15.63 9.49 -2.52
C LYS A 117 14.43 10.13 -1.83
N ASP A 118 13.92 9.48 -0.79
CA ASP A 118 13.07 10.20 0.15
C ASP A 118 13.95 11.28 0.80
N GLU A 119 13.44 12.50 0.95
CA GLU A 119 13.98 13.33 2.01
C GLU A 119 13.56 12.65 3.32
N PRO A 120 14.51 12.19 4.18
CA PRO A 120 14.13 11.64 5.47
C PRO A 120 13.24 12.64 6.19
N GLU A 121 12.17 12.16 6.80
CA GLU A 121 11.16 12.97 7.51
C GLU A 121 11.81 13.94 8.52
N ASN A 122 12.93 13.53 9.13
CA ASN A 122 13.75 14.37 9.99
C ASN A 122 14.36 15.59 9.26
N LEU A 123 14.80 15.46 8.01
CA LEU A 123 15.29 16.59 7.20
C LEU A 123 14.15 17.52 6.76
N VAL A 124 12.95 16.99 6.50
CA VAL A 124 11.78 17.82 6.18
C VAL A 124 11.35 18.64 7.40
N ILE A 125 11.24 18.00 8.57
CA ILE A 125 10.93 18.69 9.84
C ILE A 125 12.01 19.73 10.20
N GLU A 126 13.30 19.41 10.00
CA GLU A 126 14.38 20.37 10.23
C GLU A 126 14.35 21.55 9.25
N LYS A 127 14.07 21.31 7.97
CA LYS A 127 13.89 22.38 6.98
C LYS A 127 12.71 23.27 7.34
N ASP A 128 11.57 22.68 7.69
CA ASP A 128 10.38 23.43 8.10
C ASP A 128 10.65 24.28 9.36
N ARG A 129 11.33 23.71 10.37
CA ARG A 129 11.76 24.47 11.56
C ARG A 129 12.72 25.61 11.20
N LYS A 130 13.72 25.37 10.34
CA LYS A 130 14.68 26.40 9.92
C LYS A 130 14.01 27.50 9.10
N ASN A 131 13.04 27.17 8.25
CA ASN A 131 12.28 28.13 7.47
C ASN A 131 11.45 29.03 8.36
N VAL A 132 10.70 28.47 9.32
CA VAL A 132 9.91 29.25 10.30
C VAL A 132 10.78 30.20 11.11
N ILE A 133 11.95 29.75 11.57
CA ILE A 133 12.89 30.60 12.32
C ILE A 133 13.43 31.73 11.43
N THR A 134 13.74 31.43 10.17
CA THR A 134 14.26 32.41 9.22
C THR A 134 13.22 33.48 8.88
N GLU A 135 11.97 33.08 8.68
CA GLU A 135 10.84 33.99 8.49
C GLU A 135 10.61 34.89 9.71
N GLN A 136 10.64 34.33 10.92
CA GLN A 136 10.53 35.11 12.17
C GLN A 136 11.67 36.11 12.36
N LEU A 137 12.90 35.74 12.01
CA LEU A 137 14.06 36.64 12.09
C LEU A 137 14.02 37.75 11.04
N SER A 138 13.38 37.51 9.88
CA SER A 138 13.22 38.52 8.81
C SER A 138 12.17 39.59 9.12
N MET A 139 11.37 39.40 10.17
CA MET A 139 10.31 40.30 10.61
C MET A 139 10.71 41.21 11.79
N LEU A 140 11.95 41.11 12.26
CA LEU A 140 12.56 41.98 13.28
C LEU A 140 13.48 43.02 12.63
#